data_AF-A0A920SB94-F1
#
_entry.id   AF-A0A920SB94-F1
#
_cell.length_a   1.000
_cell.length_b   1.000
_cell.length_c   1.000
_cell.angle_alpha   90.00
_cell.angle_beta   90.00
_cell.angle_gamma   90.00
#
_symmetry.space_group_name_H-M   'P 1'
#
loop_
_entity.id
_entity.type
_entity.pdbx_description
1 polymer ?
#
loop_
_entity_poly.entity_id
_entity_poly.type
_entity_poly.pdbx_seq_one_letter_code
_entity_poly.pdbx_strand_id
1 'polypeptide(L)'
;MAPSPGWTGEHEWEGDIPFKEFPVSINPPEGYIATANNRPVGDDYPHYIAIDFTPEYRVKRVTAGLKSLTRPTAADMAKIHAEQVSIPALAYQSVIEQMEPQNSISQDAKDRLINWDCQMEAQKVEPTIYSAMRDALLKEILETNLTEKLAFEAWHPADRGLGSFSNRLKARLVAMIEQNDTSLLPEGDTWPTAVARALSKAIVTLSERLGEDIDQWQWGKVHQARPKHNLSTAYPELADLLDPPAIPTSGDGDTPLQGGYSPATPNTVTSLSVARYSYDPSNWDKSLWVVPLGSSGHPGSNHYADQSETWRKVEMIPMGYDWESIKANCETEQTLIPD
;
A
#
# COMPACT_ATOMS: atom_id res chain seq x y z
N MET A 1 -15.64 -13.82 8.49
CA MET A 1 -16.25 -15.15 8.27
C MET A 1 -15.70 -16.10 9.31
N ALA A 2 -16.53 -16.91 9.94
CA ALA A 2 -16.10 -18.01 10.79
C ALA A 2 -16.58 -19.32 10.17
N PRO A 3 -15.94 -20.46 10.47
CA PRO A 3 -16.51 -21.76 10.15
C PRO A 3 -17.97 -21.83 10.60
N SER A 4 -18.85 -22.29 9.72
CA SER A 4 -20.28 -22.42 10.00
C SER A 4 -20.64 -23.89 10.24
N PRO A 5 -21.69 -24.19 11.03
CA PRO A 5 -22.16 -25.57 11.24
C PRO A 5 -22.49 -26.30 9.93
N GLY A 6 -21.64 -27.24 9.52
CA GLY A 6 -21.86 -28.04 8.30
C GLY A 6 -22.85 -29.20 8.48
N TRP A 7 -23.37 -29.43 9.68
CA TRP A 7 -24.27 -30.54 9.98
C TRP A 7 -25.75 -30.14 10.03
N THR A 8 -26.08 -28.85 9.95
CA THR A 8 -27.47 -28.37 10.03
C THR A 8 -28.13 -28.27 8.66
N GLY A 9 -27.34 -28.17 7.59
CA GLY A 9 -27.83 -27.86 6.25
C GLY A 9 -28.19 -26.38 6.03
N GLU A 10 -28.11 -25.54 7.07
CA GLU A 10 -28.53 -24.12 7.04
C GLU A 10 -27.52 -23.19 6.35
N HIS A 11 -26.31 -23.69 6.07
CA HIS A 11 -25.21 -22.91 5.51
C HIS A 11 -24.68 -23.48 4.19
N GLU A 12 -25.45 -24.38 3.58
CA GLU A 12 -25.13 -24.95 2.28
C GLU A 12 -25.30 -23.91 1.17
N TRP A 13 -24.53 -24.06 0.10
CA TRP A 13 -24.73 -23.23 -1.09
C TRP A 13 -26.04 -23.63 -1.79
N GLU A 14 -26.93 -22.66 -2.00
CA GLU A 14 -28.24 -22.87 -2.67
C GLU A 14 -28.16 -22.81 -4.20
N GLY A 15 -26.95 -22.64 -4.76
CA GLY A 15 -26.68 -22.54 -6.19
C GLY A 15 -25.71 -21.39 -6.51
N ASP A 16 -25.58 -21.10 -7.80
CA ASP A 16 -24.78 -19.98 -8.30
C ASP A 16 -25.66 -18.74 -8.50
N ILE A 17 -25.08 -17.56 -8.21
CA ILE A 17 -25.72 -16.28 -8.56
C ILE A 17 -25.76 -16.16 -10.10
N PRO A 18 -26.92 -15.91 -10.72
CA PRO A 18 -27.01 -15.76 -12.18
C PRO A 18 -26.16 -14.58 -12.70
N PHE A 19 -25.46 -14.76 -13.82
CA PHE A 19 -24.58 -13.73 -14.41
C PHE A 19 -25.26 -12.36 -14.61
N LYS A 20 -26.54 -12.36 -15.00
CA LYS A 20 -27.34 -11.14 -15.21
C LYS A 20 -27.58 -10.33 -13.93
N GLU A 21 -27.36 -10.94 -12.77
CA GLU A 21 -27.56 -10.33 -11.45
C GLU A 21 -26.25 -9.78 -10.88
N PHE A 22 -25.12 -9.99 -11.56
CA PHE A 22 -23.85 -9.39 -11.16
C PHE A 22 -23.90 -7.87 -11.29
N PRO A 23 -23.22 -7.13 -10.38
CA PRO A 23 -23.18 -5.69 -10.46
C PRO A 23 -22.41 -5.24 -11.71
N VAL A 24 -23.07 -4.45 -12.55
CA VAL A 24 -22.52 -3.92 -13.81
C VAL A 24 -22.87 -2.44 -13.90
N SER A 25 -21.91 -1.64 -14.34
CA SER A 25 -22.11 -0.24 -14.69
C SER A 25 -21.47 0.02 -16.05
N ILE A 26 -22.24 0.57 -16.99
CA ILE A 26 -21.81 0.88 -18.36
C ILE A 26 -22.18 2.33 -18.63
N ASN A 27 -21.20 3.14 -19.03
CA ASN A 27 -21.36 4.58 -19.30
C ASN A 27 -22.08 5.33 -18.15
N PRO A 28 -21.58 5.24 -16.91
CA PRO A 28 -22.17 5.96 -15.79
C PRO A 28 -22.19 7.48 -16.06
N PRO A 29 -23.23 8.21 -15.61
CA PRO A 29 -23.37 9.64 -15.87
C PRO A 29 -22.23 10.49 -15.30
N GLU A 30 -21.51 9.98 -14.29
CA GLU A 30 -20.32 10.60 -13.71
C GLU A 30 -19.13 10.65 -14.68
N GLY A 31 -19.13 9.83 -15.74
CA GLY A 31 -18.09 9.81 -16.77
C GLY A 31 -16.79 9.10 -16.36
N TYR A 32 -16.78 8.36 -15.24
CA TYR A 32 -15.65 7.53 -14.82
C TYR A 32 -16.12 6.28 -14.06
N ILE A 33 -15.24 5.26 -14.01
CA ILE A 33 -15.36 4.10 -13.11
C ILE A 33 -14.03 4.01 -12.35
N ALA A 34 -14.09 3.85 -11.03
CA ALA A 34 -12.92 3.67 -10.18
C ALA A 34 -13.12 2.47 -9.26
N THR A 35 -12.19 1.52 -9.31
CA THR A 35 -12.16 0.36 -8.41
C THR A 35 -10.77 0.26 -7.80
N ALA A 36 -10.71 0.07 -6.49
CA ALA A 36 -9.46 -0.07 -5.74
C ALA A 36 -9.64 -1.10 -4.61
N ASN A 37 -10.22 -2.27 -4.94
CA ASN A 37 -10.54 -3.35 -4.00
C ASN A 37 -11.55 -2.95 -2.88
N ASN A 38 -12.18 -1.78 -3.03
CA ASN A 38 -13.30 -1.34 -2.21
C ASN A 38 -14.57 -2.16 -2.51
N ARG A 39 -15.57 -2.04 -1.63
CA ARG A 39 -16.89 -2.64 -1.83
C ARG A 39 -17.50 -2.13 -3.14
N PRO A 40 -17.97 -3.03 -4.04
CA PRO A 40 -18.49 -2.62 -5.36
C PRO A 40 -19.98 -2.23 -5.35
N VAL A 41 -20.72 -2.56 -4.29
CA VAL A 41 -22.18 -2.40 -4.19
C VAL A 41 -22.59 -1.89 -2.80
N GLY A 42 -23.77 -1.28 -2.70
CA GLY A 42 -24.37 -0.89 -1.43
C GLY A 42 -24.96 -2.08 -0.65
N ASP A 43 -25.52 -1.78 0.52
CA ASP A 43 -26.18 -2.76 1.40
C ASP A 43 -27.52 -3.27 0.82
N ASP A 44 -28.01 -2.63 -0.24
CA ASP A 44 -29.24 -2.98 -0.96
C ASP A 44 -29.05 -4.05 -2.04
N TYR A 45 -27.81 -4.46 -2.33
CA TYR A 45 -27.54 -5.54 -3.27
C TYR A 45 -27.99 -6.89 -2.69
N PRO A 46 -28.83 -7.68 -3.39
CA PRO A 46 -29.55 -8.81 -2.80
C PRO A 46 -28.65 -10.02 -2.50
N HIS A 47 -27.44 -10.07 -3.06
CA HIS A 47 -26.55 -11.21 -2.90
C HIS A 47 -25.37 -10.88 -1.99
N TYR A 48 -25.05 -11.82 -1.11
CA TYR A 48 -23.82 -11.75 -0.34
C TYR A 48 -22.59 -11.93 -1.26
N ILE A 49 -21.67 -10.96 -1.25
CA ILE A 49 -20.40 -11.03 -2.01
C ILE A 49 -19.25 -11.42 -1.07
N ALA A 50 -18.98 -10.57 -0.09
CA ALA A 50 -17.91 -10.76 0.87
C ALA A 50 -18.17 -9.92 2.14
N ILE A 51 -17.61 -10.37 3.26
CA ILE A 51 -17.57 -9.59 4.50
C ILE A 51 -16.52 -8.48 4.40
N ASP A 52 -15.37 -8.78 3.78
CA ASP A 52 -14.17 -7.96 3.87
C ASP A 52 -13.81 -7.35 2.50
N PHE A 53 -13.59 -6.04 2.50
CA PHE A 53 -13.06 -5.27 1.38
C PHE A 53 -11.92 -4.38 1.88
N THR A 54 -11.05 -3.92 0.97
CA THR A 54 -10.08 -2.88 1.36
C THR A 54 -10.83 -1.60 1.72
N PRO A 55 -10.39 -0.85 2.75
CA PRO A 55 -10.92 0.47 3.04
C PRO A 55 -10.91 1.37 1.81
N GLU A 56 -11.86 2.30 1.75
CA GLU A 56 -12.08 3.15 0.58
C GLU A 56 -11.01 4.23 0.36
N TYR A 57 -9.93 4.25 1.16
CA TYR A 57 -8.93 5.31 1.11
C TYR A 57 -8.36 5.51 -0.30
N ARG A 58 -7.93 4.42 -0.95
CA ARG A 58 -7.37 4.48 -2.30
C ARG A 58 -8.40 4.92 -3.33
N VAL A 59 -9.61 4.36 -3.31
CA VAL A 59 -10.64 4.74 -4.31
C VAL A 59 -11.09 6.19 -4.13
N LYS A 60 -11.14 6.70 -2.89
CA LYS A 60 -11.44 8.11 -2.60
C LYS A 60 -10.38 9.05 -3.19
N ARG A 61 -9.09 8.74 -2.98
CA ARG A 61 -7.98 9.50 -3.55
C ARG A 61 -7.93 9.43 -5.09
N VAL A 62 -8.09 8.24 -5.67
CA VAL A 62 -8.19 8.06 -7.13
C VAL A 62 -9.36 8.84 -7.71
N THR A 63 -10.54 8.75 -7.10
CA THR A 63 -11.73 9.47 -7.55
C THR A 63 -11.56 10.99 -7.47
N ALA A 64 -10.97 11.50 -6.40
CA ALA A 64 -10.66 12.92 -6.26
C ALA A 64 -9.68 13.38 -7.35
N GLY A 65 -8.64 12.57 -7.63
CA GLY A 65 -7.71 12.81 -8.73
C GLY A 65 -8.41 12.87 -10.09
N LEU A 66 -9.23 11.87 -10.42
CA LEU A 66 -9.99 11.82 -11.68
C LEU A 66 -10.92 13.04 -11.84
N LYS A 67 -11.62 13.44 -10.78
CA LYS A 67 -12.50 14.62 -10.78
C LYS A 67 -11.76 15.95 -10.95
N SER A 68 -10.46 16.00 -10.64
CA SER A 68 -9.65 17.21 -10.83
C SER A 68 -9.14 17.38 -12.27
N LEU A 69 -9.23 16.33 -13.10
CA LEU A 69 -8.79 16.36 -14.48
C LEU A 69 -9.95 16.71 -15.42
N THR A 70 -9.66 17.50 -16.46
CA THR A 70 -10.61 17.81 -17.53
C THR A 70 -10.07 17.27 -18.84
N ARG A 71 -10.76 16.30 -19.45
CA ARG A 71 -10.32 15.58 -20.67
C ARG A 71 -8.89 15.03 -20.53
N PRO A 72 -8.64 14.16 -19.54
CA PRO A 72 -7.30 13.64 -19.29
C PRO A 72 -6.77 12.84 -20.48
N THR A 73 -5.44 12.89 -20.64
CA THR A 73 -4.70 12.02 -21.56
C THR A 73 -4.16 10.78 -20.83
N ALA A 74 -3.63 9.81 -21.58
CA ALA A 74 -2.95 8.67 -20.97
C ALA A 74 -1.79 9.09 -20.05
N ALA A 75 -1.06 10.15 -20.39
CA ALA A 75 0.04 10.69 -19.59
C ALA A 75 -0.43 11.28 -18.25
N ASP A 76 -1.64 11.84 -18.19
CA ASP A 76 -2.19 12.40 -16.95
C ASP A 76 -2.45 11.33 -15.87
N MET A 77 -2.61 10.06 -16.25
CA MET A 77 -2.81 8.96 -15.30
C MET A 77 -1.59 8.73 -14.39
N ALA A 78 -0.39 9.17 -14.80
CA ALA A 78 0.79 9.16 -13.93
C ALA A 78 0.54 9.93 -12.61
N LYS A 79 -0.21 11.04 -12.66
CA LYS A 79 -0.58 11.82 -11.47
C LYS A 79 -1.49 11.03 -10.52
N ILE A 80 -2.40 10.23 -11.08
CA ILE A 80 -3.29 9.36 -10.29
C ILE A 80 -2.50 8.22 -9.64
N HIS A 81 -1.55 7.63 -10.37
CA HIS A 81 -0.64 6.62 -9.84
C HIS A 81 0.29 7.16 -8.75
N ALA A 82 0.68 8.44 -8.83
CA ALA A 82 1.60 9.08 -7.88
C ALA A 82 0.92 9.58 -6.60
N GLU A 83 -0.40 9.43 -6.49
CA GLU A 83 -1.16 9.88 -5.34
C GLU A 83 -0.76 9.13 -4.06
N GLN A 84 -0.31 9.89 -3.06
CA GLN A 84 0.40 9.40 -1.88
C GLN A 84 -0.04 10.06 -0.57
N VAL A 85 -1.17 10.78 -0.55
CA VAL A 85 -1.74 11.31 0.69
C VAL A 85 -2.44 10.19 1.46
N SER A 86 -2.01 9.97 2.71
CA SER A 86 -2.60 8.97 3.60
C SER A 86 -3.84 9.53 4.30
N ILE A 87 -5.03 9.05 3.93
CA ILE A 87 -6.28 9.42 4.62
C ILE A 87 -6.25 9.03 6.12
N PRO A 88 -5.78 7.83 6.50
CA PRO A 88 -5.59 7.47 7.91
C PRO A 88 -4.74 8.46 8.71
N ALA A 89 -3.69 9.02 8.11
CA ALA A 89 -2.81 9.96 8.82
C ALA A 89 -3.56 11.23 9.27
N LEU A 90 -4.56 11.69 8.52
CA LEU A 90 -5.39 12.83 8.91
C LEU A 90 -6.14 12.58 10.23
N ALA A 91 -6.68 11.39 10.44
CA ALA A 91 -7.36 11.02 11.69
C ALA A 91 -6.37 10.96 12.86
N TYR A 92 -5.15 10.47 12.62
CA TYR A 92 -4.09 10.47 13.64
C TYR A 92 -3.62 11.87 13.98
N GLN A 93 -3.52 12.80 13.02
CA GLN A 93 -3.12 14.19 13.29
C GLN A 93 -4.01 14.86 14.34
N SER A 94 -5.33 14.68 14.25
CA SER A 94 -6.28 15.25 15.22
C SER A 94 -6.05 14.73 16.66
N VAL A 95 -5.58 13.49 16.81
CA VAL A 95 -5.24 12.92 18.12
C VAL A 95 -3.85 13.37 18.58
N ILE A 96 -2.87 13.41 17.67
CA ILE A 96 -1.50 13.86 17.91
C ILE A 96 -1.50 15.31 18.42
N GLU A 97 -2.36 16.17 17.88
CA GLU A 97 -2.50 17.56 18.33
C GLU A 97 -2.85 17.64 19.83
N GLN A 98 -3.70 16.73 20.31
CA GLN A 98 -4.22 16.71 21.68
C GLN A 98 -3.34 15.94 22.68
N MET A 99 -2.35 15.18 22.20
CA MET A 99 -1.53 14.35 23.08
C MET A 99 -0.46 15.17 23.81
N GLU A 100 -0.10 14.76 25.02
CA GLU A 100 1.05 15.32 25.75
C GLU A 100 2.32 14.51 25.41
N PRO A 101 3.36 15.12 24.82
CA PRO A 101 4.60 14.42 24.49
C PRO A 101 5.38 14.04 25.76
N GLN A 102 6.02 12.87 25.74
CA GLN A 102 6.70 12.33 26.93
C GLN A 102 8.09 12.93 27.19
N ASN A 103 8.72 13.50 26.16
CA ASN A 103 10.07 14.08 26.21
C ASN A 103 10.28 15.03 25.03
N SER A 104 11.43 15.70 24.98
CA SER A 104 11.75 16.71 23.95
C SER A 104 11.75 16.16 22.52
N ILE A 105 12.22 14.93 22.31
CA ILE A 105 12.21 14.31 20.98
C ILE A 105 10.79 13.93 20.54
N SER A 106 9.92 13.56 21.49
CA SER A 106 8.48 13.36 21.22
C SER A 106 7.77 14.67 20.90
N GLN A 107 8.20 15.79 21.49
CA GLN A 107 7.71 17.11 21.15
C GLN A 107 8.10 17.49 19.71
N ASP A 108 9.36 17.33 19.32
CA ASP A 108 9.81 17.58 17.93
C ASP A 108 9.05 16.71 16.92
N ALA A 109 8.92 15.41 17.21
CA ALA A 109 8.13 14.51 16.38
C ALA A 109 6.65 14.92 16.28
N LYS A 110 6.03 15.35 17.38
CA LYS A 110 4.67 15.91 17.39
C LYS A 110 4.59 17.13 16.48
N ASP A 111 5.48 18.10 16.64
CA ASP A 111 5.49 19.36 15.90
C ASP A 111 5.64 19.14 14.39
N ARG A 112 6.44 18.16 13.97
CA ARG A 112 6.55 17.75 12.57
C ARG A 112 5.25 17.12 12.07
N LEU A 113 4.70 16.17 12.82
CA LEU A 113 3.51 15.43 12.41
C LEU A 113 2.25 16.31 12.31
N ILE A 114 2.07 17.32 13.17
CA ILE A 114 0.90 18.22 13.08
C ILE A 114 0.98 19.19 11.89
N ASN A 115 2.19 19.51 11.42
CA ASN A 115 2.41 20.43 10.29
C ASN A 115 2.58 19.70 8.95
N TRP A 116 2.63 18.36 8.98
CA TRP A 116 2.73 17.52 7.80
C TRP A 116 1.43 17.54 6.98
N ASP A 117 1.55 17.47 5.67
CA ASP A 117 0.44 17.41 4.72
C ASP A 117 -0.06 15.97 4.45
N CYS A 118 0.33 15.01 5.30
CA CYS A 118 0.03 13.59 5.18
C CYS A 118 0.52 12.93 3.89
N GLN A 119 1.44 13.56 3.15
CA GLN A 119 2.07 12.96 1.98
C GLN A 119 3.18 11.98 2.37
N MET A 120 3.03 10.72 1.96
CA MET A 120 4.00 9.64 2.20
C MET A 120 5.24 9.74 1.30
N GLU A 121 5.84 10.93 1.21
CA GLU A 121 7.00 11.21 0.34
C GLU A 121 8.28 10.54 0.83
N ALA A 122 9.01 9.91 -0.09
CA ALA A 122 10.28 9.24 0.21
C ALA A 122 11.33 10.16 0.86
N GLN A 123 11.30 11.46 0.61
CA GLN A 123 12.29 12.42 1.13
C GLN A 123 11.93 12.97 2.51
N LYS A 124 10.69 12.77 2.97
CA LYS A 124 10.17 13.29 4.23
C LYS A 124 10.48 12.37 5.41
N VAL A 125 10.52 12.93 6.61
CA VAL A 125 10.80 12.22 7.87
C VAL A 125 9.48 11.76 8.53
N GLU A 126 8.46 12.59 8.39
CA GLU A 126 7.13 12.44 8.97
C GLU A 126 6.47 11.10 8.62
N PRO A 127 6.53 10.57 7.38
CA PRO A 127 6.00 9.26 7.05
C PRO A 127 6.63 8.12 7.85
N THR A 128 7.93 8.22 8.16
CA THR A 128 8.65 7.22 8.96
C THR A 128 8.16 7.22 10.40
N ILE A 129 8.07 8.41 11.01
CA ILE A 129 7.61 8.57 12.39
C ILE A 129 6.15 8.11 12.51
N TYR A 130 5.28 8.58 11.60
CA TYR A 130 3.87 8.20 11.55
C TYR A 130 3.71 6.67 11.45
N SER A 131 4.42 6.04 10.52
CA SER A 131 4.34 4.59 10.28
C SER A 131 4.79 3.81 11.52
N ALA A 132 5.91 4.20 12.14
CA ALA A 132 6.43 3.56 13.34
C ALA A 132 5.51 3.74 14.54
N MET A 133 4.94 4.93 14.74
CA MET A 133 3.95 5.21 15.78
C MET A 133 2.70 4.34 15.60
N ARG A 134 2.17 4.26 14.37
CA ARG A 134 0.99 3.45 14.06
C ARG A 134 1.26 1.95 14.27
N ASP A 135 2.45 1.48 13.95
CA ASP A 135 2.88 0.10 14.22
C ASP A 135 3.03 -0.16 15.73
N ALA A 136 3.63 0.77 16.48
CA ALA A 136 3.75 0.65 17.94
C ALA A 136 2.38 0.62 18.64
N LEU A 137 1.43 1.44 18.19
CA LEU A 137 0.05 1.44 18.69
C LEU A 137 -0.65 0.12 18.37
N LEU A 138 -0.52 -0.39 17.14
CA LEU A 138 -1.08 -1.69 16.77
C LEU A 138 -0.53 -2.80 17.68
N LYS A 139 0.78 -2.80 17.93
CA LYS A 139 1.42 -3.80 18.80
C LYS A 139 0.84 -3.76 20.22
N GLU A 140 0.72 -2.57 20.79
CA GLU A 140 0.15 -2.38 22.13
C GLU A 140 -1.31 -2.87 22.21
N ILE A 141 -2.12 -2.59 21.20
CA ILE A 141 -3.51 -3.04 21.14
C ILE A 141 -3.59 -4.57 21.03
N LEU A 142 -2.74 -5.20 20.23
CA LEU A 142 -2.68 -6.66 20.12
C LEU A 142 -2.28 -7.29 21.46
N GLU A 143 -1.24 -6.78 22.12
CA GLU A 143 -0.75 -7.28 23.41
C GLU A 143 -1.74 -7.07 24.56
N THR A 144 -2.55 -5.99 24.49
CA THR A 144 -3.57 -5.69 25.51
C THR A 144 -4.79 -6.61 25.38
N ASN A 145 -5.21 -6.91 24.15
CA ASN A 145 -6.50 -7.55 23.89
C ASN A 145 -6.42 -9.04 23.54
N LEU A 146 -5.21 -9.57 23.27
CA LEU A 146 -5.00 -10.95 22.89
C LEU A 146 -4.10 -11.67 23.90
N THR A 147 -4.16 -13.01 23.89
CA THR A 147 -3.15 -13.80 24.59
C THR A 147 -1.78 -13.58 23.94
N GLU A 148 -0.70 -13.78 24.70
CA GLU A 148 0.67 -13.62 24.21
C GLU A 148 0.92 -14.34 22.87
N LYS A 149 0.46 -15.60 22.77
CA LYS A 149 0.55 -16.39 21.53
C LYS A 149 -0.17 -15.72 20.36
N LEU A 150 -1.41 -15.29 20.56
CA LEU A 150 -2.22 -14.68 19.49
C LEU A 150 -1.69 -13.30 19.09
N ALA A 151 -1.20 -12.51 20.06
CA ALA A 151 -0.53 -11.25 19.78
C ALA A 151 0.73 -11.46 18.94
N PHE A 152 1.55 -12.47 19.29
CA PHE A 152 2.75 -12.83 18.53
C PHE A 152 2.43 -13.25 17.09
N GLU A 153 1.43 -14.13 16.90
CA GLU A 153 0.99 -14.60 15.57
C GLU A 153 0.39 -13.47 14.72
N ALA A 154 -0.38 -12.56 15.34
CA ALA A 154 -0.93 -11.39 14.66
C ALA A 154 0.15 -10.37 14.24
N TRP A 155 1.21 -10.24 15.03
CA TRP A 155 2.35 -9.37 14.72
C TRP A 155 3.29 -9.97 13.66
N HIS A 156 3.47 -11.29 13.67
CA HIS A 156 4.30 -12.05 12.73
C HIS A 156 3.45 -12.94 11.81
N PRO A 157 2.70 -12.36 10.87
CA PRO A 157 1.84 -13.13 10.00
C PRO A 157 2.69 -14.06 9.10
N ALA A 158 2.79 -15.34 9.46
CA ALA A 158 3.53 -16.34 8.71
C ALA A 158 2.76 -16.88 7.48
N ASP A 159 1.45 -16.59 7.36
CA ASP A 159 0.53 -17.30 6.47
C ASP A 159 -0.54 -16.43 5.76
N ARG A 160 -1.21 -17.07 4.80
CA ARG A 160 -2.28 -16.60 3.90
C ARG A 160 -3.54 -16.11 4.64
N GLY A 161 -3.47 -14.96 5.29
CA GLY A 161 -4.65 -14.24 5.80
C GLY A 161 -4.42 -13.34 7.01
N LEU A 162 -3.38 -13.58 7.80
CA LEU A 162 -3.08 -12.79 9.00
C LEU A 162 -2.61 -11.36 8.65
N GLY A 163 -1.91 -11.16 7.53
CA GLY A 163 -1.61 -9.82 7.03
C GLY A 163 -2.86 -8.98 6.74
N SER A 164 -3.91 -9.62 6.19
CA SER A 164 -5.21 -8.99 5.97
C SER A 164 -5.94 -8.67 7.29
N PHE A 165 -5.72 -9.45 8.35
CA PHE A 165 -6.23 -9.10 9.68
C PHE A 165 -5.59 -7.82 10.21
N SER A 166 -4.27 -7.71 10.21
CA SER A 166 -3.58 -6.52 10.74
C SER A 166 -3.94 -5.25 9.97
N ASN A 167 -4.08 -5.31 8.64
CA ASN A 167 -4.55 -4.19 7.83
C ASN A 167 -5.99 -3.78 8.17
N ARG A 168 -6.89 -4.75 8.38
CA ARG A 168 -8.27 -4.47 8.81
C ARG A 168 -8.32 -3.85 10.20
N LEU A 169 -7.54 -4.38 11.14
CA LEU A 169 -7.47 -3.81 12.48
C LEU A 169 -6.97 -2.37 12.41
N LYS A 170 -5.87 -2.09 11.69
CA LYS A 170 -5.39 -0.72 11.45
C LYS A 170 -6.48 0.21 10.89
N ALA A 171 -7.31 -0.25 9.95
CA ALA A 171 -8.41 0.54 9.43
C ALA A 171 -9.54 0.73 10.46
N ARG A 172 -9.84 -0.30 11.27
CA ARG A 172 -10.80 -0.19 12.37
C ARG A 172 -10.35 0.80 13.42
N LEU A 173 -9.06 0.83 13.76
CA LEU A 173 -8.50 1.80 14.71
C LEU A 173 -8.71 3.24 14.25
N VAL A 174 -8.60 3.52 12.95
CA VAL A 174 -8.92 4.85 12.38
C VAL A 174 -10.38 5.22 12.66
N ALA A 175 -11.32 4.33 12.38
CA ALA A 175 -12.74 4.57 12.65
C ALA A 175 -13.04 4.73 14.15
N MET A 176 -12.36 3.97 15.00
CA MET A 176 -12.50 4.09 16.45
C MET A 176 -11.93 5.40 16.99
N ILE A 177 -10.82 5.88 16.44
CA ILE A 177 -10.27 7.22 16.73
C ILE A 177 -11.30 8.30 16.37
N GLU A 178 -11.86 8.27 15.17
CA GLU A 178 -12.86 9.24 14.71
C GLU A 178 -14.14 9.24 15.56
N GLN A 179 -14.52 8.07 16.08
CA GLN A 179 -15.71 7.89 16.93
C GLN A 179 -15.40 8.07 18.42
N ASN A 180 -14.14 8.31 18.78
CA ASN A 180 -13.63 8.28 20.16
C ASN A 180 -14.04 7.00 20.93
N ASP A 181 -14.09 5.86 20.23
CA ASP A 181 -14.34 4.55 20.81
C ASP A 181 -13.04 4.03 21.44
N THR A 182 -13.00 3.92 22.77
CA THR A 182 -11.82 3.49 23.53
C THR A 182 -11.88 2.02 23.95
N SER A 183 -12.81 1.23 23.39
CA SER A 183 -13.08 -0.15 23.84
C SER A 183 -11.92 -1.14 23.70
N LEU A 184 -10.92 -0.85 22.86
CA LEU A 184 -9.70 -1.65 22.72
C LEU A 184 -8.50 -1.08 23.50
N LEU A 185 -8.67 0.04 24.19
CA LEU A 185 -7.63 0.62 25.03
C LEU A 185 -7.72 0.06 26.46
N PRO A 186 -6.63 0.10 27.24
CA PRO A 186 -6.67 -0.18 28.67
C PRO A 186 -7.73 0.65 29.40
N GLU A 187 -8.28 0.12 30.49
CA GLU A 187 -9.29 0.82 31.29
C GLU A 187 -8.77 2.19 31.77
N GLY A 188 -9.56 3.24 31.54
CA GLY A 188 -9.22 4.62 31.91
C GLY A 188 -8.30 5.35 30.92
N ASP A 189 -7.92 4.71 29.82
CA ASP A 189 -7.05 5.29 28.80
C ASP A 189 -7.84 6.02 27.69
N THR A 190 -7.16 6.89 26.95
CA THR A 190 -7.72 7.71 25.86
C THR A 190 -6.86 7.59 24.60
N TRP A 191 -7.40 7.96 23.44
CA TRP A 191 -6.62 7.98 22.21
C TRP A 191 -5.38 8.88 22.29
N PRO A 192 -5.44 10.13 22.82
CA PRO A 192 -4.25 10.95 22.99
C PRO A 192 -3.18 10.29 23.88
N THR A 193 -3.57 9.69 25.00
CA THR A 193 -2.61 9.03 25.91
C THR A 193 -2.00 7.77 25.30
N ALA A 194 -2.79 6.96 24.57
CA ALA A 194 -2.29 5.80 23.84
C ALA A 194 -1.33 6.19 22.70
N VAL A 195 -1.68 7.22 21.92
CA VAL A 195 -0.83 7.72 20.83
C VAL A 195 0.47 8.34 21.35
N ALA A 196 0.45 9.07 22.47
CA ALA A 196 1.67 9.58 23.11
C ALA A 196 2.63 8.46 23.52
N ARG A 197 2.12 7.38 24.11
CA ARG A 197 2.93 6.20 24.45
C ARG A 197 3.49 5.52 23.21
N ALA A 198 2.65 5.34 22.19
CA ALA A 198 3.06 4.72 20.93
C ALA A 198 4.14 5.54 20.19
N LEU A 199 4.02 6.87 20.17
CA LEU A 199 5.02 7.76 19.57
C LEU A 199 6.36 7.67 20.31
N SER A 200 6.34 7.69 21.64
CA SER A 200 7.53 7.54 22.47
C SER A 200 8.25 6.21 22.19
N LYS A 201 7.52 5.10 22.12
CA LYS A 201 8.05 3.78 21.75
C LYS A 201 8.62 3.77 20.33
N ALA A 202 7.93 4.39 19.38
CA ALA A 202 8.36 4.49 18.00
C ALA A 202 9.68 5.27 17.87
N ILE A 203 9.82 6.38 18.59
CA ILE A 203 11.05 7.16 18.63
C ILE A 203 12.22 6.33 19.15
N VAL A 204 12.04 5.59 20.26
CA VAL A 204 13.09 4.70 20.77
C VAL A 204 13.52 3.69 19.70
N THR A 205 12.55 3.04 19.04
CA THR A 205 12.83 2.05 17.98
C THR A 205 13.54 2.68 16.78
N LEU A 206 13.14 3.89 16.37
CA LEU A 206 13.75 4.60 15.25
C LEU A 206 15.17 5.07 15.60
N SER A 207 15.39 5.60 16.80
CA SER A 207 16.72 6.00 17.27
C SER A 207 17.69 4.82 17.31
N GLU A 208 17.25 3.67 17.81
CA GLU A 208 18.06 2.44 17.82
C GLU A 208 18.41 1.95 16.41
N ARG A 209 17.47 2.07 15.46
CA ARG A 209 17.63 1.54 14.10
C ARG A 209 18.35 2.49 13.14
N LEU A 210 18.13 3.80 13.28
CA LEU A 210 18.52 4.83 12.30
C LEU A 210 19.47 5.88 12.89
N GLY A 211 19.75 5.82 14.19
CA GLY A 211 20.53 6.81 14.92
C GLY A 211 19.67 7.93 15.52
N GLU A 212 20.25 8.72 16.42
CA GLU A 212 19.54 9.74 17.21
C GLU A 212 19.14 11.01 16.43
N ASP A 213 19.71 11.22 15.24
CA ASP A 213 19.39 12.37 14.38
C ASP A 213 18.09 12.12 13.60
N ILE A 214 16.99 12.72 14.08
CA ILE A 214 15.64 12.62 13.50
C ILE A 214 15.60 13.08 12.04
N ASP A 215 16.46 14.03 11.63
CA ASP A 215 16.49 14.53 10.26
C ASP A 215 17.04 13.48 9.27
N GLN A 216 17.66 12.42 9.78
CA GLN A 216 18.11 11.29 8.95
C GLN A 216 17.03 10.26 8.67
N TRP A 217 15.87 10.31 9.34
CA TRP A 217 14.82 9.28 9.28
C TRP A 217 13.91 9.39 8.04
N GLN A 218 14.50 9.68 6.89
CA GLN A 218 13.77 9.85 5.63
C GLN A 218 13.10 8.54 5.20
N TRP A 219 11.84 8.64 4.74
CA TRP A 219 10.99 7.51 4.40
C TRP A 219 11.65 6.54 3.41
N GLY A 220 12.20 7.03 2.31
CA GLY A 220 12.82 6.22 1.26
C GLY A 220 14.13 5.52 1.67
N LYS A 221 14.74 5.90 2.81
CA LYS A 221 15.88 5.15 3.37
C LYS A 221 15.44 3.83 4.00
N VAL A 222 14.21 3.77 4.50
CA VAL A 222 13.65 2.60 5.18
C VAL A 222 12.59 1.89 4.36
N HIS A 223 11.84 2.65 3.56
CA HIS A 223 10.74 2.19 2.73
C HIS A 223 11.19 1.93 1.31
N GLN A 224 11.47 0.65 1.05
CA GLN A 224 12.10 0.20 -0.19
C GLN A 224 11.47 -1.11 -0.66
N ALA A 225 11.19 -1.20 -1.96
CA ALA A 225 11.04 -2.50 -2.61
C ALA A 225 12.41 -3.17 -2.66
N ARG A 226 12.52 -4.34 -2.05
CA ARG A 226 13.75 -5.13 -1.96
C ARG A 226 13.51 -6.51 -2.57
N PRO A 227 13.33 -6.59 -3.91
CA PRO A 227 13.12 -7.85 -4.58
C PRO A 227 14.30 -8.79 -4.27
N LYS A 228 13.98 -10.00 -3.83
CA LYS A 228 14.98 -11.05 -3.59
C LYS A 228 14.74 -12.19 -4.55
N HIS A 229 15.80 -12.62 -5.21
CA HIS A 229 15.79 -13.81 -6.02
C HIS A 229 15.66 -15.05 -5.13
N ASN A 230 14.83 -16.02 -5.51
CA ASN A 230 14.61 -17.22 -4.69
C ASN A 230 15.91 -17.98 -4.40
N LEU A 231 16.87 -17.94 -5.32
CA LEU A 231 18.18 -18.57 -5.15
C LEU A 231 19.16 -17.76 -4.32
N SER A 232 18.99 -16.44 -4.11
CA SER A 232 19.95 -15.67 -3.31
C SER A 232 19.93 -16.03 -1.83
N THR A 233 18.81 -16.58 -1.34
CA THR A 233 18.73 -17.13 0.02
C THR A 233 19.50 -18.44 0.14
N ALA A 234 19.48 -19.28 -0.90
CA ALA A 234 20.20 -20.55 -0.93
C ALA A 234 21.69 -20.40 -1.29
N TYR A 235 22.03 -19.37 -2.06
CA TYR A 235 23.37 -19.03 -2.55
C TYR A 235 23.69 -17.56 -2.27
N PRO A 236 23.96 -17.19 -0.99
CA PRO A 236 24.17 -15.80 -0.60
C PRO A 236 25.36 -15.13 -1.30
N GLU A 237 26.36 -15.90 -1.72
CA GLU A 237 27.51 -15.43 -2.49
C GLU A 237 27.15 -14.92 -3.89
N LEU A 238 25.97 -15.28 -4.39
CA LEU A 238 25.43 -14.80 -5.66
C LEU A 238 24.40 -13.68 -5.48
N ALA A 239 24.08 -13.27 -4.24
CA ALA A 239 23.01 -12.32 -3.98
C ALA A 239 23.19 -10.98 -4.71
N ASP A 240 24.41 -10.42 -4.75
CA ASP A 240 24.68 -9.14 -5.43
C ASP A 240 24.46 -9.20 -6.95
N LEU A 241 24.59 -10.40 -7.54
CA LEU A 241 24.27 -10.63 -8.95
C LEU A 241 22.77 -10.89 -9.14
N LEU A 242 22.18 -11.69 -8.26
CA LEU A 242 20.82 -12.22 -8.42
C LEU A 242 19.72 -11.26 -7.96
N ASP A 243 19.95 -10.48 -6.92
CA ASP A 243 18.96 -9.58 -6.34
C ASP A 243 19.00 -8.23 -7.09
N PRO A 244 17.88 -7.77 -7.68
CA PRO A 244 17.82 -6.44 -8.24
C PRO A 244 18.05 -5.37 -7.15
N PRO A 245 18.54 -4.16 -7.53
CA PRO A 245 18.73 -3.08 -6.58
C PRO A 245 17.47 -2.75 -5.79
N ALA A 246 17.65 -2.35 -4.52
CA ALA A 246 16.55 -1.82 -3.73
C ALA A 246 16.02 -0.52 -4.34
N ILE A 247 14.70 -0.37 -4.38
CA ILE A 247 14.02 0.79 -4.97
C ILE A 247 13.33 1.57 -3.85
N PRO A 248 13.84 2.76 -3.46
CA PRO A 248 13.14 3.66 -2.53
C PRO A 248 11.78 4.08 -3.06
N THR A 249 10.73 3.92 -2.26
CA THR A 249 9.35 4.22 -2.68
C THR A 249 8.71 5.25 -1.78
N SER A 250 7.94 6.15 -2.38
CA SER A 250 6.91 6.90 -1.66
C SER A 250 5.65 6.04 -1.50
N GLY A 251 4.66 6.55 -0.78
CA GLY A 251 3.41 5.85 -0.51
C GLY A 251 3.48 4.89 0.68
N ASP A 252 2.35 4.26 0.98
CA ASP A 252 2.19 3.19 1.96
C ASP A 252 1.09 2.20 1.51
N GLY A 253 0.63 1.32 2.41
CA GLY A 253 -0.42 0.35 2.11
C GLY A 253 -1.83 0.96 1.90
N ASP A 254 -2.04 2.21 2.31
CA ASP A 254 -3.33 2.92 2.28
C ASP A 254 -3.42 3.94 1.13
N THR A 255 -2.30 4.29 0.49
CA THR A 255 -2.25 5.22 -0.65
C THR A 255 -2.38 4.54 -2.02
N PRO A 256 -2.89 5.22 -3.06
CA PRO A 256 -2.89 4.70 -4.44
C PRO A 256 -1.50 4.33 -4.98
N LEU A 257 -0.47 5.14 -4.69
CA LEU A 257 0.92 4.74 -4.84
C LEU A 257 1.23 3.69 -3.76
N GLN A 258 0.84 2.44 -4.02
CA GLN A 258 0.78 1.43 -2.99
C GLN A 258 2.18 0.85 -2.70
N GLY A 259 2.55 0.88 -1.41
CA GLY A 259 3.79 0.36 -0.84
C GLY A 259 3.48 -0.33 0.49
N GLY A 260 2.76 -1.44 0.45
CA GLY A 260 2.40 -2.19 1.66
C GLY A 260 3.59 -2.97 2.24
N TYR A 261 3.67 -3.03 3.56
CA TYR A 261 4.65 -3.85 4.27
C TYR A 261 4.03 -4.57 5.49
N SER A 262 4.67 -5.64 5.95
CA SER A 262 4.30 -6.31 7.20
C SER A 262 4.93 -5.62 8.40
N PRO A 263 4.21 -5.37 9.51
CA PRO A 263 4.80 -4.83 10.75
C PRO A 263 5.99 -5.65 11.28
N ALA A 264 6.05 -6.95 11.01
CA ALA A 264 7.19 -7.83 11.37
C ALA A 264 8.47 -7.53 10.56
N THR A 265 8.34 -6.97 9.37
CA THR A 265 9.45 -6.55 8.50
C THR A 265 9.28 -5.07 8.20
N PRO A 266 9.44 -4.20 9.22
CA PRO A 266 8.99 -2.82 9.16
C PRO A 266 9.61 -2.09 7.97
N ASN A 267 8.76 -1.37 7.25
CA ASN A 267 9.07 -0.54 6.09
C ASN A 267 9.60 -1.29 4.84
N THR A 268 9.94 -2.59 4.90
CA THR A 268 10.31 -3.33 3.67
C THR A 268 9.06 -3.62 2.84
N VAL A 269 8.97 -3.03 1.65
CA VAL A 269 7.79 -3.15 0.78
C VAL A 269 7.68 -4.59 0.29
N THR A 270 6.53 -5.21 0.58
CA THR A 270 6.20 -6.58 0.14
C THR A 270 4.95 -6.63 -0.74
N SER A 271 4.23 -5.52 -0.85
CA SER A 271 3.09 -5.34 -1.73
C SER A 271 3.25 -4.01 -2.45
N LEU A 272 3.20 -4.03 -3.79
CA LEU A 272 3.35 -2.86 -4.67
C LEU A 272 2.73 -3.13 -6.04
N SER A 273 2.69 -2.11 -6.91
CA SER A 273 2.31 -2.28 -8.31
C SER A 273 3.35 -3.08 -9.10
N VAL A 274 2.98 -4.26 -9.60
CA VAL A 274 3.82 -5.08 -10.51
C VAL A 274 3.84 -4.57 -11.94
N ALA A 275 2.92 -3.67 -12.29
CA ALA A 275 2.93 -2.87 -13.50
C ALA A 275 2.06 -1.63 -13.28
N ARG A 276 2.31 -0.57 -14.05
CA ARG A 276 1.36 0.53 -14.24
C ARG A 276 1.12 0.68 -15.73
N TYR A 277 -0.11 1.00 -16.12
CA TYR A 277 -0.50 1.14 -17.52
C TYR A 277 -1.58 2.20 -17.66
N SER A 278 -1.57 2.85 -18.82
CA SER A 278 -2.54 3.85 -19.20
C SER A 278 -2.80 3.71 -20.70
N TYR A 279 -4.04 3.42 -21.05
CA TYR A 279 -4.44 3.17 -22.44
C TYR A 279 -5.14 4.40 -23.02
N ASP A 280 -4.82 4.74 -24.27
CA ASP A 280 -5.57 5.71 -25.06
C ASP A 280 -6.33 4.97 -26.18
N PRO A 281 -7.62 4.64 -25.99
CA PRO A 281 -8.41 3.93 -27.00
C PRO A 281 -8.62 4.72 -28.30
N SER A 282 -8.35 6.03 -28.31
CA SER A 282 -8.41 6.85 -29.52
C SER A 282 -7.13 6.78 -30.35
N ASN A 283 -6.01 6.39 -29.73
CA ASN A 283 -4.73 6.18 -30.39
C ASN A 283 -3.81 5.31 -29.51
N TRP A 284 -3.70 4.03 -29.87
CA TRP A 284 -2.96 3.05 -29.08
C TRP A 284 -1.46 3.37 -28.90
N ASP A 285 -0.81 4.07 -29.83
CA ASP A 285 0.61 4.47 -29.72
C ASP A 285 0.85 5.55 -28.66
N LYS A 286 -0.21 6.18 -28.13
CA LYS A 286 -0.14 7.07 -26.97
C LYS A 286 -0.32 6.34 -25.64
N SER A 287 -0.52 5.02 -25.66
CA SER A 287 -0.61 4.22 -24.45
C SER A 287 0.76 4.10 -23.79
N LEU A 288 0.77 3.99 -22.47
CA LEU A 288 1.97 3.99 -21.64
C LEU A 288 1.93 2.81 -20.67
N TRP A 289 3.12 2.33 -20.30
CA TRP A 289 3.29 1.29 -19.28
C TRP A 289 4.65 1.35 -18.61
N VAL A 290 4.80 0.64 -17.49
CA VAL A 290 6.08 0.42 -16.83
C VAL A 290 5.99 -0.78 -15.88
N VAL A 291 7.09 -1.50 -15.68
CA VAL A 291 7.25 -2.53 -14.66
C VAL A 291 8.32 -2.13 -13.63
N PRO A 292 8.28 -2.62 -12.38
CA PRO A 292 9.21 -2.21 -11.34
C PRO A 292 10.68 -2.58 -11.60
N LEU A 293 10.94 -3.53 -12.50
CA LEU A 293 12.28 -4.00 -12.83
C LEU A 293 12.58 -3.78 -14.30
N GLY A 294 12.47 -4.81 -15.13
CA GLY A 294 12.66 -4.74 -16.57
C GLY A 294 11.97 -5.92 -17.25
N SER A 295 12.15 -6.05 -18.57
CA SER A 295 11.50 -7.10 -19.37
C SER A 295 12.15 -8.48 -19.23
N SER A 296 13.38 -8.56 -18.71
CA SER A 296 14.16 -9.79 -18.60
C SER A 296 14.17 -10.35 -17.18
N GLY A 297 14.04 -11.66 -17.04
CA GLY A 297 14.30 -12.39 -15.79
C GLY A 297 15.76 -12.82 -15.59
N HIS A 298 16.64 -12.56 -16.58
CA HIS A 298 18.05 -12.96 -16.53
C HIS A 298 18.92 -11.86 -15.90
N PRO A 299 19.63 -12.12 -14.78
CA PRO A 299 20.39 -11.08 -14.06
C PRO A 299 21.52 -10.42 -14.85
N GLY A 300 22.09 -11.11 -15.84
CA GLY A 300 23.10 -10.55 -16.75
C GLY A 300 22.54 -9.73 -17.91
N SER A 301 21.23 -9.52 -18.00
CA SER A 301 20.60 -8.75 -19.08
C SER A 301 20.60 -7.25 -18.77
N ASN A 302 20.79 -6.42 -19.80
CA ASN A 302 20.58 -4.97 -19.67
C ASN A 302 19.13 -4.64 -19.28
N HIS A 303 18.16 -5.51 -19.59
CA HIS A 303 16.75 -5.31 -19.27
C HIS A 303 16.30 -6.04 -17.99
N TYR A 304 17.24 -6.37 -17.09
CA TYR A 304 16.90 -7.03 -15.83
C TYR A 304 16.18 -6.08 -14.85
N ALA A 305 16.61 -4.81 -14.81
CA ALA A 305 16.13 -3.80 -13.87
C ALA A 305 16.15 -2.37 -14.45
N ASP A 306 16.21 -2.21 -15.78
CA ASP A 306 16.36 -0.93 -16.48
C ASP A 306 15.18 0.02 -16.34
N GLN A 307 13.97 -0.47 -16.08
CA GLN A 307 12.79 0.37 -15.85
C GLN A 307 12.64 0.82 -14.39
N SER A 308 13.46 0.32 -13.47
CA SER A 308 13.31 0.57 -12.02
C SER A 308 13.26 2.07 -11.68
N GLU A 309 14.10 2.89 -12.31
CA GLU A 309 14.15 4.33 -12.04
C GLU A 309 12.92 5.07 -12.60
N THR A 310 12.48 4.72 -13.81
CA THR A 310 11.25 5.24 -14.41
C THR A 310 10.04 4.87 -13.56
N TRP A 311 9.96 3.61 -13.14
CA TRP A 311 8.91 3.13 -12.25
C TRP A 311 8.93 3.84 -10.90
N ARG A 312 10.12 4.07 -10.32
CA ARG A 312 10.28 4.76 -9.04
C ARG A 312 9.76 6.19 -9.09
N LYS A 313 9.99 6.89 -10.20
CA LYS A 313 9.49 8.25 -10.47
C LYS A 313 8.01 8.32 -10.81
N VAL A 314 7.33 7.18 -10.89
CA VAL A 314 5.94 7.07 -11.35
C VAL A 314 5.77 7.60 -12.78
N GLU A 315 6.83 7.47 -13.56
CA GLU A 315 6.83 7.71 -15.00
C GLU A 315 6.49 6.41 -15.74
N MET A 316 6.16 6.51 -17.02
CA MET A 316 5.84 5.37 -17.87
C MET A 316 6.48 5.55 -19.25
N ILE A 317 6.80 4.42 -19.90
CA ILE A 317 7.36 4.37 -21.25
C ILE A 317 6.26 4.09 -22.28
N PRO A 318 6.48 4.42 -23.57
CA PRO A 318 5.53 4.08 -24.64
C PRO A 318 5.22 2.58 -24.70
N MET A 319 3.95 2.26 -24.92
CA MET A 319 3.49 0.92 -25.25
C MET A 319 3.31 0.85 -26.77
N GLY A 320 4.32 0.35 -27.48
CA GLY A 320 4.31 0.27 -28.94
C GLY A 320 3.15 -0.59 -29.46
N TYR A 321 2.42 -0.08 -30.46
CA TYR A 321 1.31 -0.79 -31.10
C TYR A 321 1.46 -0.81 -32.63
N ASP A 322 1.85 0.31 -33.24
CA ASP A 322 2.12 0.38 -34.66
C ASP A 322 3.40 -0.37 -35.07
N TRP A 323 3.28 -1.22 -36.10
CA TRP A 323 4.37 -2.07 -36.56
C TRP A 323 5.52 -1.30 -37.20
N GLU A 324 5.27 -0.17 -37.87
CA GLU A 324 6.34 0.64 -38.45
C GLU A 324 7.19 1.25 -37.34
N SER A 325 6.54 1.81 -36.32
CA SER A 325 7.19 2.33 -35.11
C SER A 325 7.96 1.26 -34.35
N ILE A 326 7.37 0.07 -34.14
CA ILE A 326 8.04 -1.05 -33.45
C ILE A 326 9.32 -1.46 -34.20
N LYS A 327 9.25 -1.61 -35.53
CA LYS A 327 10.42 -1.98 -36.34
C LYS A 327 11.49 -0.88 -36.36
N ALA A 328 11.09 0.39 -36.37
CA ALA A 328 12.03 1.50 -36.37
C ALA A 328 12.79 1.63 -35.03
N ASN A 329 12.21 1.14 -33.93
CA ASN A 329 12.77 1.27 -32.58
C ASN A 329 13.22 -0.07 -31.96
N CYS A 330 13.25 -1.17 -32.73
CA CYS A 330 13.63 -2.46 -32.15
C CYS A 330 15.13 -2.52 -31.84
N GLU A 331 15.48 -3.01 -30.65
CA GLU A 331 16.88 -3.25 -30.26
C GLU A 331 17.44 -4.54 -30.87
N THR A 332 16.58 -5.55 -31.02
CA THR A 332 16.92 -6.86 -31.62
C THR A 332 15.75 -7.39 -32.44
N GLU A 333 16.04 -8.17 -33.48
CA GLU A 333 15.06 -8.85 -34.33
C GLU A 333 15.44 -10.32 -34.48
N GLN A 334 14.47 -11.23 -34.31
CA GLN A 334 14.67 -12.66 -34.49
C GLN A 334 13.54 -13.24 -35.35
N THR A 335 13.90 -13.98 -36.40
CA THR A 335 12.94 -14.73 -37.22
C THR A 335 12.92 -16.19 -36.79
N LEU A 336 11.75 -16.70 -36.42
CA LEU A 336 11.54 -18.13 -36.14
C LEU A 336 10.98 -18.80 -37.40
N ILE A 337 11.78 -19.67 -38.01
CA ILE A 337 11.37 -20.45 -39.19
C ILE A 337 11.03 -21.86 -38.70
N PRO A 338 9.81 -22.37 -38.97
CA PRO A 338 9.48 -23.76 -38.67
C PRO A 338 10.41 -24.72 -39.41
N ASP A 339 10.80 -25.81 -38.76
CA ASP A 339 11.60 -26.89 -39.35
C ASP A 339 10.91 -27.57 -40.56
#